data_AF-A0A2V7B3J2-F1
#
_entry.id   AF-A0A2V7B3J2-F1
#
_cell.length_a   1.000
_cell.length_b   1.000
_cell.length_c   1.000
_cell.angle_alpha   90.00
_cell.angle_beta   90.00
_cell.angle_gamma   90.00
#
_symmetry.space_group_name_H-M   'P 1'
#
loop_
_entity.id
_entity.type
_entity.pdbx_description
1 polymer ?
#
loop_
_entity_poly.entity_id
_entity_poly.type
_entity_poly.pdbx_seq_one_letter_code
_entity_poly.pdbx_strand_id
1 'polypeptide(L)'
;MNPVERVLNRELSELLDRLAASVPEGSLEQIRASSPTLRARLDEAELSLAAVRAALIEGYGRWRRALEDVENLWALAAWRSTAAEEPAEKAAALAA
;
A
#
# COMPACT_ATOMS: atom_id res chain seq x y z
N MET A 1 -0.83 10.52 4.38
CA MET A 1 -0.03 9.29 4.40
C MET A 1 -0.41 8.41 5.58
N ASN A 2 -0.79 7.16 5.33
CA ASN A 2 -1.09 6.16 6.38
C ASN A 2 0.21 5.77 7.14
N PRO A 3 0.16 5.38 8.43
CA PRO A 3 1.33 4.86 9.15
C PRO A 3 2.11 3.76 8.44
N VAL A 4 1.45 2.81 7.79
CA VAL A 4 2.10 1.73 7.02
C VAL A 4 2.78 2.30 5.78
N GLU A 5 2.14 3.22 5.07
CA GLU A 5 2.74 3.91 3.91
C GLU A 5 4.01 4.68 4.31
N ARG A 6 4.03 5.25 5.53
CA ARG A 6 5.21 5.90 6.09
C ARG A 6 6.32 4.90 6.44
N VAL A 7 5.98 3.77 7.05
CA VAL A 7 6.94 2.69 7.36
C VAL A 7 7.52 2.11 6.08
N LEU A 8 6.68 1.86 5.07
CA LEU A 8 7.08 1.34 3.77
C LEU A 8 8.01 2.33 3.05
N ASN A 9 7.66 3.62 3.03
CA ASN A 9 8.53 4.64 2.46
C ASN A 9 9.88 4.75 3.19
N ARG A 10 9.89 4.68 4.53
CA ARG A 10 11.12 4.71 5.31
C ARG A 10 12.04 3.53 4.96
N GLU A 11 11.50 2.30 5.01
CA GLU A 11 12.26 1.10 4.68
C GLU A 11 12.84 1.16 3.26
N LEU A 12 12.03 1.61 2.29
CA LEU A 12 12.48 1.76 0.90
C LEU A 12 13.58 2.82 0.77
N SER A 13 13.47 3.95 1.47
CA SER A 13 14.55 4.95 1.51
C SER A 13 15.84 4.39 2.11
N GLU A 14 15.76 3.69 3.24
CA GLU A 14 16.94 3.08 3.88
C GLU A 14 17.61 2.03 3.00
N LEU A 15 16.82 1.23 2.26
CA LEU A 15 17.33 0.27 1.29
C LEU A 15 18.07 0.96 0.13
N LEU A 16 17.53 2.07 -0.38
CA LEU A 16 18.15 2.86 -1.44
C LEU A 16 19.42 3.58 -0.96
N ASP A 17 19.40 4.12 0.25
CA ASP A 17 20.58 4.77 0.85
C ASP A 17 21.72 3.77 1.04
N ARG A 18 21.41 2.55 1.49
CA ARG A 18 22.40 1.46 1.60
C ARG A 18 22.96 1.07 0.24
N LEU A 19 22.12 1.00 -0.79
CA LEU A 19 22.57 0.73 -2.15
C LEU A 19 23.51 1.84 -2.62
N ALA A 20 23.13 3.11 -2.47
CA ALA A 20 23.95 4.26 -2.83
C ALA A 20 25.31 4.23 -2.10
N ALA A 21 25.32 3.92 -0.81
CA ALA A 21 26.55 3.79 -0.02
C ALA A 21 27.45 2.62 -0.47
N SER A 22 26.90 1.62 -1.15
CA SER A 22 27.67 0.49 -1.68
C SER A 22 28.30 0.75 -3.05
N VAL A 23 27.87 1.80 -3.76
CA VAL A 23 28.39 2.14 -5.09
C VAL A 23 29.60 3.07 -4.94
N PRO A 24 30.80 2.69 -5.43
CA PRO A 24 31.95 3.58 -5.41
C PRO A 24 31.70 4.84 -6.21
N GLU A 25 32.20 5.98 -5.73
CA GLU A 25 32.02 7.27 -6.37
C GLU A 25 32.55 7.26 -7.82
N GLY A 26 31.78 7.83 -8.75
CA GLY A 26 32.11 7.86 -10.18
C GLY A 26 31.88 6.55 -10.95
N SER A 27 31.41 5.48 -10.31
CA SER A 27 31.14 4.20 -10.99
C SER A 27 30.09 4.32 -12.09
N LEU A 28 29.04 5.14 -11.88
CA LEU A 28 27.97 5.32 -12.87
C LEU A 28 28.47 6.06 -14.12
N GLU A 29 29.29 7.09 -13.92
CA GLU A 29 29.94 7.89 -14.95
C GLU A 29 30.92 7.05 -15.74
N GLN A 30 31.69 6.20 -15.05
CA GLN A 30 32.58 5.24 -15.68
C GLN A 30 31.80 4.23 -16.52
N ILE A 31 30.71 3.64 -16.00
CA ILE A 31 29.86 2.71 -16.75
C ILE A 31 29.24 3.39 -17.97
N ARG A 32 28.76 4.62 -17.83
CA ARG A 32 28.23 5.43 -18.94
C ARG A 32 29.28 5.64 -20.04
N ALA A 33 30.54 5.88 -19.67
CA ALA A 33 31.62 6.11 -20.62
C ALA A 33 32.16 4.82 -21.28
N SER A 34 32.14 3.69 -20.56
CA SER A 34 32.88 2.47 -20.94
C SER A 34 32.02 1.29 -21.38
N SER A 35 30.72 1.24 -21.03
CA SER A 35 29.85 0.11 -21.39
C SER A 35 28.39 0.52 -21.59
N PRO A 36 27.98 0.82 -22.85
CA PRO A 36 26.60 1.13 -23.18
C PRO A 36 25.61 0.00 -22.85
N THR A 37 26.03 -1.26 -22.98
CA THR A 37 25.19 -2.43 -22.68
C THR A 37 24.94 -2.57 -21.18
N LEU A 38 25.97 -2.39 -20.35
CA LEU A 38 25.81 -2.44 -18.90
C LEU A 38 24.92 -1.29 -18.40
N ARG A 39 25.09 -0.09 -18.96
CA ARG A 39 24.21 1.05 -18.71
C ARG A 39 22.74 0.71 -19.02
N ALA A 40 22.46 0.17 -20.20
CA ALA A 40 21.08 -0.19 -20.57
C ALA A 40 20.45 -1.22 -19.62
N ARG A 41 21.23 -2.19 -19.14
CA ARG A 41 20.76 -3.17 -18.14
C ARG A 41 20.50 -2.55 -16.76
N LEU A 42 21.30 -1.56 -16.36
CA LEU A 42 21.04 -0.80 -15.13
C LEU A 42 19.76 0.02 -15.27
N ASP A 43 19.59 0.74 -16.38
CA ASP A 43 18.38 1.52 -16.66
C ASP A 43 17.13 0.61 -16.62
N GLU A 44 17.19 -0.58 -17.21
CA GLU A 44 16.10 -1.56 -17.17
C GLU A 44 15.82 -2.10 -15.76
N ALA A 45 16.87 -2.39 -14.98
CA ALA A 45 16.72 -2.84 -13.61
C ALA A 45 16.11 -1.76 -12.71
N GLU A 46 16.50 -0.49 -12.88
CA GLU A 46 15.93 0.66 -12.18
C GLU A 46 14.44 0.85 -12.53
N LEU A 47 14.08 0.74 -13.81
CA LEU A 47 12.69 0.79 -14.26
C LEU A 47 11.86 -0.36 -13.65
N SER A 48 12.42 -1.58 -13.63
CA SER A 48 11.78 -2.74 -13.01
C SER A 48 11.54 -2.52 -11.52
N LEU A 49 12.54 -2.01 -10.79
CA LEU A 49 12.42 -1.70 -9.37
C LEU A 49 11.34 -0.64 -9.09
N ALA A 50 11.30 0.42 -9.91
CA ALA A 50 10.28 1.46 -9.81
C ALA A 50 8.86 0.91 -10.03
N ALA A 51 8.69 0.01 -11.00
CA ALA A 51 7.41 -0.64 -11.30
C ALA A 51 6.95 -1.54 -10.14
N VAL A 52 7.84 -2.34 -9.55
CA VAL A 52 7.53 -3.18 -8.37
C VAL A 52 7.12 -2.32 -7.19
N ARG A 53 7.82 -1.20 -6.94
CA ARG A 53 7.46 -0.25 -5.88
C ARG A 53 6.07 0.35 -6.09
N ALA A 54 5.74 0.76 -7.31
CA ALA A 54 4.41 1.30 -7.63
C ALA A 54 3.31 0.27 -7.38
N ALA A 55 3.51 -0.97 -7.85
CA ALA A 55 2.56 -2.06 -7.65
C ALA A 55 2.31 -2.38 -6.16
N LEU A 56 3.35 -2.31 -5.33
CA LEU A 56 3.24 -2.51 -3.88
C LEU A 56 2.38 -1.44 -3.21
N ILE A 57 2.59 -0.16 -3.55
CA ILE A 57 1.83 0.96 -3.00
C ILE A 57 0.36 0.88 -3.43
N GLU A 58 0.11 0.61 -4.72
CA GLU A 58 -1.24 0.42 -5.23
C GLU A 58 -1.95 -0.78 -4.58
N GLY A 59 -1.24 -1.90 -4.43
CA GLY A 59 -1.75 -3.11 -3.77
C GLY A 59 -2.18 -2.83 -2.33
N TYR A 60 -1.35 -2.10 -1.58
CA TYR A 60 -1.69 -1.65 -0.24
C TYR A 60 -2.93 -0.73 -0.22
N GLY A 61 -3.00 0.22 -1.15
CA GLY A 61 -4.17 1.10 -1.29
C GLY A 61 -5.46 0.36 -1.63
N ARG A 62 -5.40 -0.71 -2.44
CA ARG A 62 -6.55 -1.58 -2.73
C ARG A 62 -6.98 -2.38 -1.51
N TRP A 63 -6.02 -2.98 -0.79
CA TRP A 63 -6.28 -3.72 0.44
C TRP A 63 -6.98 -2.85 1.49
N ARG A 64 -6.52 -1.61 1.67
CA ARG A 64 -7.12 -0.67 2.63
C ARG A 64 -8.59 -0.37 2.30
N ARG A 65 -8.91 -0.13 1.03
CA ARG A 65 -10.31 0.10 0.62
C ARG A 65 -11.19 -1.11 0.87
N ALA A 66 -10.69 -2.31 0.56
CA ALA A 66 -11.42 -3.55 0.84
C ALA A 66 -11.66 -3.75 2.34
N LEU A 67 -10.72 -3.36 3.19
CA LEU A 67 -10.91 -3.37 4.65
C LEU A 67 -12.03 -2.40 5.07
N GLU A 68 -11.97 -1.15 4.58
CA GLU A 68 -12.99 -0.13 4.85
C GLU A 68 -14.39 -0.58 4.38
N ASP A 69 -14.49 -1.26 3.23
CA ASP A 69 -15.73 -1.83 2.72
C ASP A 69 -16.29 -2.93 3.66
N VAL A 70 -15.43 -3.81 4.16
CA VAL A 70 -15.81 -4.87 5.12
C VAL A 70 -16.29 -4.26 6.44
N GLU A 71 -15.59 -3.24 6.95
CA GLU A 71 -15.99 -2.50 8.17
C GLU A 71 -17.37 -1.85 8.00
N ASN A 72 -17.62 -1.22 6.85
CA ASN A 72 -18.92 -0.62 6.52
C ASN A 72 -20.05 -1.65 6.47
N LEU A 73 -19.80 -2.82 5.87
CA LEU A 73 -20.79 -3.90 5.81
C LEU A 73 -21.14 -4.43 7.21
N TRP A 74 -20.16 -4.57 8.09
CA TRP A 74 -20.39 -4.95 9.48
C TRP A 74 -21.18 -3.89 10.24
N ALA A 75 -20.86 -2.60 10.08
CA ALA A 75 -21.61 -1.51 10.70
C ALA A 75 -23.08 -1.49 10.23
N LEU A 76 -23.32 -1.71 8.93
CA LEU A 76 -24.67 -1.81 8.39
C LEU A 76 -25.44 -3.01 8.95
N ALA A 77 -24.79 -4.17 9.07
CA ALA A 77 -25.41 -5.36 9.66
C ALA A 77 -25.79 -5.13 11.13
N ALA A 78 -24.90 -4.51 11.91
CA ALA A 78 -25.16 -4.16 13.31
C ALA A 78 -26.33 -3.17 13.44
N TRP A 79 -26.36 -2.11 12.63
CA TRP A 79 -27.46 -1.14 12.63
C TRP A 79 -28.81 -1.78 12.29
N ARG A 80 -28.84 -2.68 11.29
CA ARG A 80 -30.05 -3.43 10.95
C ARG A 80 -30.52 -4.35 12.07
N SER A 81 -29.59 -4.94 12.82
CA SER A 81 -29.92 -5.76 14.00
C SER A 81 -30.63 -4.93 15.07
N THR A 82 -30.08 -3.77 15.43
CA THR A 82 -30.68 -2.86 16.43
C THR A 82 -32.01 -2.28 15.95
N ALA A 83 -32.13 -1.94 14.66
CA ALA A 83 -33.37 -1.43 14.08
C ALA A 83 -34.46 -2.50 13.94
N ALA A 84 -34.12 -3.79 13.98
CA ALA A 84 -35.09 -4.89 13.97
C ALA A 84 -35.67 -5.18 15.37
N GLU A 85 -34.96 -4.82 16.45
CA GLU A 85 -35.43 -4.98 17.83
C GLU A 85 -36.47 -3.91 18.23
N GLU A 86 -36.29 -2.64 17.81
CA GLU A 86 -37.22 -1.53 18.11
C GLU A 86 -38.69 -1.70 17.63
N PRO A 87 -38.99 -2.23 16.42
CA PRO A 87 -40.37 -2.40 15.97
C PRO A 87 -41.08 -3.59 16.64
N ALA A 88 -40.34 -4.62 17.06
CA ALA A 88 -40.91 -5.80 17.72
C ALA A 88 -41.32 -5.48 19.17
N GLU A 89 -40.51 -4.70 19.90
CA GLU A 89 -40.84 -4.25 21.26
C GLU A 89 -42.07 -3.32 21.30
N LYS A 90 -42.19 -2.40 20.34
CA LYS A 90 -43.39 -1.53 20.23
C LYS A 90 -44.65 -2.32 19.88
N ALA A 91 -44.55 -3.32 18.99
CA ALA A 91 -45.70 -4.15 18.62
C ALA A 91 -46.13 -5.09 19.77
N ALA A 92 -45.19 -5.64 20.53
CA ALA A 92 -45.47 -6.48 21.70
C ALA A 92 -46.09 -5.68 22.86
N ALA A 93 -45.61 -4.45 23.10
CA ALA A 93 -46.17 -3.56 24.13
C ALA A 93 -47.58 -3.03 23.81
N LEU A 94 -47.98 -3.01 22.53
CA LEU A 94 -49.32 -2.64 22.09
C LEU A 94 -50.31 -3.83 22.10
N ALA A 95 -49.82 -5.06 22.29
CA ALA A 95 -50.61 -6.29 22.28
C ALA A 95 -50.82 -6.91 23.69
N ALA A 96 -50.28 -6.28 24.74
CA ALA A 96 -50.44 -6.66 26.16
C ALA A 96 -51.33 -5.66 26.90
#